data_AF-A0A7J8MQN8-F1
#
_entry.id   AF-A0A7J8MQN8-F1
#
_cell.length_a   1.000
_cell.length_b   1.000
_cell.length_c   1.000
_cell.angle_alpha   90.00
_cell.angle_beta   90.00
_cell.angle_gamma   90.00
#
_symmetry.space_group_name_H-M   'P 1'
#
loop_
_entity.id
_entity.type
_entity.pdbx_description
1 polymer ?
#
loop_
_entity_poly.entity_id
_entity_poly.type
_entity_poly.pdbx_seq_one_letter_code
_entity_poly.pdbx_strand_id
1 'polypeptide(L)' 'QRDRKYATGLRTNRATTSGYWKATGKDKAVHSKGTIVGMRKTLVFYHGRAPKGTKSDWVMHEFRLQPTFNVSTF' A
#
# COMPACT_ATOMS: atom_id res chain seq x y z
N GLN A 1 -16.42 -1.70 3.38
CA GLN A 1 -15.70 -0.50 3.84
C GLN A 1 -14.29 -0.93 4.24
N ARG A 2 -13.21 -0.41 3.64
CA ARG A 2 -11.84 -0.83 4.02
C ARG A 2 -11.50 -0.24 5.39
N ASP A 3 -11.03 -1.08 6.32
CA ASP A 3 -10.63 -0.64 7.65
C ASP A 3 -9.52 0.43 7.56
N ARG A 4 -9.74 1.58 8.20
CA ARG A 4 -8.83 2.73 8.16
C ARG A 4 -8.04 2.77 9.46
N LYS A 5 -6.73 2.96 9.37
CA LYS A 5 -5.85 3.10 10.53
C LYS A 5 -6.16 4.37 11.34
N TYR A 6 -6.74 5.38 10.70
CA TYR A 6 -7.23 6.62 11.33
C TYR A 6 -8.54 7.05 10.65
N ALA A 7 -9.46 7.67 11.41
CA ALA A 7 -10.75 8.14 10.90
C ALA A 7 -10.61 9.10 9.70
N THR A 8 -9.56 9.93 9.69
CA THR A 8 -9.31 11.00 8.72
C THR A 8 -8.32 10.63 7.60
N GLY A 9 -7.80 9.39 7.57
CA GLY A 9 -6.72 9.01 6.66
C GLY A 9 -7.08 7.98 5.59
N LEU A 10 -6.40 8.05 4.44
CA LEU A 10 -6.39 7.00 3.41
C LEU A 10 -5.52 5.78 3.79
N ARG A 11 -4.93 5.79 4.99
CA ARG A 11 -4.03 4.74 5.45
C ARG A 11 -4.86 3.55 5.92
N THR A 12 -4.89 2.48 5.14
CA THR A 12 -5.56 1.23 5.53
C THR A 12 -4.93 0.67 6.80
N ASN A 13 -5.77 0.20 7.72
CA ASN A 13 -5.33 -0.66 8.80
C ASN A 13 -5.01 -2.04 8.21
N ARG A 14 -3.83 -2.56 8.54
CA ARG A 14 -3.37 -3.89 8.09
C ARG A 14 -2.82 -4.68 9.27
N ALA A 15 -3.40 -4.45 10.45
CA ALA A 15 -3.21 -5.33 11.57
C ALA A 15 -3.96 -6.64 11.31
N THR A 16 -3.35 -7.73 11.73
CA THR A 16 -3.89 -9.09 11.77
C THR A 16 -3.75 -9.59 13.19
N THR A 17 -4.35 -10.74 13.53
CA THR A 17 -4.21 -11.33 14.86
C THR A 17 -2.75 -11.64 15.22
N SER A 18 -1.95 -12.05 14.23
CA SER A 18 -0.56 -12.50 14.45
C SER A 18 0.51 -11.44 14.17
N GLY A 19 0.14 -10.29 13.62
CA GLY A 19 1.12 -9.29 13.18
C GLY A 19 0.53 -8.11 12.44
N TYR A 20 1.38 -7.33 11.76
CA TYR A 20 0.95 -6.17 10.98
C TYR A 20 1.81 -5.95 9.74
N TRP A 21 1.20 -5.39 8.69
CA TRP A 21 1.92 -4.97 7.50
C TRP A 21 2.39 -3.51 7.62
N LYS A 22 3.69 -3.29 7.42
CA LYS A 22 4.31 -1.96 7.44
C LYS A 22 4.79 -1.60 6.04
N ALA A 23 4.39 -0.43 5.54
CA ALA A 23 4.91 0.09 4.29
C ALA A 23 6.44 0.29 4.39
N THR A 24 7.17 -0.10 3.34
CA THR A 24 8.61 0.08 3.23
C THR A 24 8.98 0.79 1.93
N GLY A 25 9.94 1.70 2.01
CA GLY A 25 10.37 2.52 0.89
C GLY A 25 9.30 3.48 0.36
N LYS A 26 9.63 4.14 -0.74
CA LYS A 26 8.72 5.01 -1.50
C LYS A 26 7.89 4.16 -2.47
N ASP A 27 6.61 4.51 -2.63
CA ASP A 27 5.77 3.92 -3.67
C ASP A 27 6.42 4.10 -5.05
N LYS A 28 6.37 3.05 -5.89
CA LYS A 28 6.94 3.07 -7.25
C LYS A 28 5.84 3.23 -8.30
N ALA A 29 6.09 4.05 -9.32
CA ALA A 29 5.21 4.13 -10.48
C ALA A 29 5.23 2.81 -11.27
N VAL A 30 4.08 2.43 -11.81
CA VAL A 30 3.93 1.28 -12.72
C VAL A 30 3.68 1.84 -14.10
N HIS A 31 4.54 1.48 -15.05
CA HIS A 31 4.48 1.97 -16.42
C HIS A 31 3.95 0.89 -17.37
N SER A 32 3.17 1.32 -18.35
CA SER A 32 2.83 0.53 -19.53
C SER A 32 3.02 1.42 -20.75
N LYS A 33 3.81 0.97 -21.73
CA LYS A 33 4.11 1.72 -22.97
C LYS A 33 4.56 3.18 -22.72
N GLY A 34 5.37 3.41 -21.68
CA GLY A 34 5.87 4.75 -21.31
C GLY A 34 4.91 5.58 -20.44
N THR A 35 3.65 5.21 -20.34
CA THR A 35 2.65 5.93 -19.52
C THR A 35 2.53 5.30 -18.13
N ILE A 36 2.37 6.14 -17.09
CA ILE A 36 2.07 5.67 -15.73
C ILE A 36 0.62 5.19 -15.69
N VAL A 37 0.42 3.91 -15.40
CA VAL A 37 -0.91 3.29 -15.28
C VAL A 37 -1.33 3.07 -13.82
N GLY A 38 -0.40 3.27 -12.89
CA GLY A 38 -0.68 3.07 -11.49
C GLY A 38 0.54 3.20 -10.60
N MET A 39 0.35 2.83 -9.34
CA MET A 39 1.39 2.87 -8.32
C MET A 39 1.45 1.54 -7.57
N ARG A 40 2.66 1.11 -7.22
CA ARG A 40 2.93 -0.07 -6.41
C ARG A 40 3.48 0.35 -5.05
N LYS A 41 2.79 -0.02 -3.98
CA LYS A 41 3.25 0.08 -2.59
C LYS A 41 3.84 -1.25 -2.16
N THR A 42 4.98 -1.22 -1.49
CA THR A 42 5.60 -2.41 -0.90
C THR A 42 5.39 -2.41 0.61
N LEU A 43 5.01 -3.56 1.15
CA LEU A 43 4.85 -3.77 2.58
C LEU A 43 5.65 -4.98 3.02
N VAL A 44 6.16 -4.93 4.24
CA VAL A 44 6.80 -6.06 4.92
C VAL A 44 5.93 -6.43 6.12
N PHE A 45 5.74 -7.73 6.32
CA PHE A 45 5.02 -8.24 7.49
C PHE A 45 5.94 -8.29 8.72
N TYR A 46 5.39 -7.88 9.85
CA TYR A 46 6.00 -7.99 11.16
C TYR A 46 5.14 -8.87 12.05
N HIS A 47 5.73 -9.89 12.68
CA HIS A 47 5.05 -10.72 13.69
C HIS A 47 4.91 -9.95 15.00
N GLY A 48 3.80 -10.15 15.70
CA GLY A 48 3.52 -9.51 16.99
C GLY A 48 2.93 -8.10 16.89
N ARG A 49 2.84 -7.39 18.03
CA ARG A 49 2.15 -6.11 18.11
C ARG A 49 3.08 -4.94 17.78
N ALA A 50 2.61 -4.01 16.96
CA ALA A 50 3.33 -2.76 16.70
C ALA A 50 3.52 -1.93 17.98
N PRO A 51 4.63 -1.20 18.14
CA PRO A 51 5.78 -1.09 17.23
C PRO A 51 6.85 -2.17 17.43
N LYS A 52 6.68 -3.07 18.41
CA LYS A 52 7.71 -4.04 18.86
C LYS A 52 7.73 -5.35 18.07
N GLY A 53 7.14 -5.38 16.87
CA GLY A 53 7.07 -6.60 16.08
C GLY A 53 8.42 -6.99 15.47
N THR A 54 8.59 -8.29 15.19
CA THR A 54 9.79 -8.83 14.53
C THR A 54 9.58 -8.87 13.03
N LYS A 55 10.53 -8.33 12.26
CA LYS A 55 10.48 -8.33 10.80
C LYS A 55 10.52 -9.77 10.28
N SER A 56 9.68 -10.08 9.30
CA SER A 56 9.75 -11.33 8.53
C SER A 56 10.20 -11.06 7.09
N ASP A 57 10.37 -12.13 6.32
CA ASP A 57 10.69 -12.06 4.89
C ASP A 57 9.44 -11.98 3.99
N TRP A 58 8.24 -11.99 4.59
CA TRP A 58 7.00 -11.85 3.84
C TRP A 58 6.84 -10.42 3.32
N VAL A 59 6.71 -10.32 1.99
CA VAL A 59 6.56 -9.06 1.26
C VAL A 59 5.23 -9.06 0.51
N MET A 60 4.52 -7.93 0.55
CA MET A 60 3.31 -7.69 -0.23
C MET A 60 3.51 -6.49 -1.16
N HIS A 61 3.05 -6.65 -2.41
CA HIS A 61 2.94 -5.55 -3.36
C HIS A 61 1.48 -5.21 -3.58
N GLU A 62 1.08 -4.02 -3.13
CA GLU A 62 -0.26 -3.51 -3.39
C GLU A 62 -0.23 -2.56 -4.57
N PHE A 63 -1.06 -2.86 -5.57
CA PHE A 63 -1.21 -2.05 -6.76
C PHE A 63 -2.47 -1.21 -6.65
N ARG A 64 -2.36 0.07 -7.01
CA ARG A 64 -3.49 0.95 -7.27
C ARG A 64 -3.44 1.41 -8.71
N LEU A 65 -4.57 1.33 -9.41
CA LEU A 65 -4.73 2.05 -10.66
C LEU A 65 -4.72 3.54 -10.34
N GLN A 66 -3.94 4.30 -11.10
CA GLN A 66 -4.16 5.73 -11.16
C GLN A 66 -5.34 5.89 -12.12
N PRO A 67 -6.40 6.64 -11.77
CA PRO A 67 -7.38 7.02 -12.76
C PRO A 67 -6.58 7.64 -13.89
N THR A 68 -6.67 7.06 -15.09
CA THR A 68 -6.29 7.77 -16.31
C THR A 68 -6.93 9.13 -16.15
N PHE A 69 -6.12 10.19 -16.14
CA PHE A 69 -6.65 11.54 -16.24
C PHE A 69 -7.74 11.44 -17.30
N ASN A 70 -8.98 11.70 -16.90
CA ASN A 70 -10.03 11.96 -17.86
C ASN A 70 -9.36 12.91 -18.82
N VAL A 71 -9.25 12.51 -20.09
CA VAL A 71 -9.16 13.48 -21.16
C VAL A 71 -10.23 14.48 -20.78
N SER A 72 -9.82 15.69 -20.42
CA SER A 72 -10.74 16.81 -20.29
C SER A 72 -11.42 16.83 -21.65
N THR A 73 -12.61 16.25 -21.71
CA THR A 73 -13.43 16.23 -22.90
C THR A 73 -13.83 17.68 -23.09
N PHE A 74 -13.06 18.35 -23.94
CA PHE A 74 -13.22 19.72 -24.45
C PHE A 74 -13.34 20.84 -23.42
#